data_AF-A0A6N8SLC2-F1
#
_entry.id   AF-A0A6N8SLC2-F1
#
_cell.length_a   1.000
_cell.length_b   1.000
_cell.length_c   1.000
_cell.angle_alpha   90.00
_cell.angle_beta   90.00
_cell.angle_gamma   90.00
#
_symmetry.space_group_name_H-M   'P 1'
#
loop_
_entity.id
_entity.type
_entity.pdbx_description
1 polymer ?
#
loop_
_entity_poly.entity_id
_entity_poly.type
_entity_poly.pdbx_seq_one_letter_code
_entity_poly.pdbx_strand_id
1 'polypeptide(L)'
;MILSSGGGKPCIQPRLCGSDCSAVSGGALSPWVTLPDDRFSRDFDVEEQFGINVFVRDGDRAYRTYFMNGRGVGAVGPTFTLLDLTPLGRQEVWQDVSPGRPQGAPHTWWRLHDHYGSASNPWLPISS
;
A
#
# COMPACT_ATOMS: atom_id res chain seq x y z
N MET A 1 -0.86 2.39 3.61
CA MET A 1 -0.61 2.57 2.16
C MET A 1 0.30 3.77 2.06
N ILE A 2 1.54 3.60 1.59
CA ILE A 2 2.48 4.72 1.46
C ILE A 2 2.02 5.55 0.27
N LEU A 3 1.49 6.73 0.55
CA LEU A 3 1.01 7.69 -0.45
C LEU A 3 2.05 8.82 -0.48
N SER A 4 2.74 8.97 -1.61
CA SER A 4 3.66 10.08 -1.85
C SER A 4 2.99 11.07 -2.79
N SER A 5 3.02 12.36 -2.43
CA SER A 5 2.33 13.46 -3.11
C SER A 5 3.02 13.87 -4.41
N GLY A 6 2.24 14.13 -5.46
CA GLY A 6 2.68 14.89 -6.64
C GLY A 6 1.56 15.12 -7.66
N GLY A 7 1.09 16.38 -7.81
CA GLY A 7 0.04 16.98 -8.71
C GLY A 7 -0.42 16.19 -9.96
N GLY A 8 -1.69 16.01 -10.40
CA GLY A 8 -3.03 16.67 -10.25
C GLY A 8 -4.10 16.28 -9.18
N LYS A 9 -5.27 15.65 -9.45
CA LYS A 9 -6.41 15.54 -8.48
C LYS A 9 -6.79 14.10 -8.07
N PRO A 10 -7.22 13.81 -6.81
CA PRO A 10 -7.60 12.47 -6.34
C PRO A 10 -9.11 12.17 -6.43
N CYS A 11 -9.46 10.99 -6.93
CA CYS A 11 -10.80 10.42 -6.85
C CYS A 11 -10.78 9.07 -6.12
N ILE A 12 -11.51 8.99 -4.99
CA ILE A 12 -11.62 7.79 -4.13
C ILE A 12 -12.70 6.80 -4.65
N GLN A 13 -13.44 7.12 -5.72
CA GLN A 13 -14.42 6.21 -6.32
C GLN A 13 -14.45 6.26 -7.86
N PRO A 14 -14.48 5.10 -8.57
CA PRO A 14 -14.53 5.03 -10.04
C PRO A 14 -15.78 5.64 -10.69
N ARG A 15 -16.90 5.78 -9.94
CA ARG A 15 -18.18 6.28 -10.49
C ARG A 15 -18.36 7.78 -10.42
N LEU A 16 -17.44 8.51 -9.78
CA LEU A 16 -17.55 9.95 -9.53
C LEU A 16 -16.42 10.76 -10.19
N CYS A 17 -15.49 10.12 -10.91
CA CYS A 17 -14.42 10.81 -11.62
C CYS A 17 -14.70 10.84 -13.12
N GLY A 18 -14.72 12.04 -13.71
CA GLY A 18 -14.57 12.20 -15.16
C GLY A 18 -13.19 11.70 -15.64
N SER A 19 -12.92 11.81 -16.93
CA SER A 19 -11.85 11.19 -17.72
C SER A 19 -10.38 11.36 -17.25
N ASP A 20 -10.10 12.04 -16.14
CA ASP A 20 -8.78 12.62 -15.87
C ASP A 20 -8.01 11.98 -14.68
N CYS A 21 -8.42 10.78 -14.23
CA CYS A 21 -7.67 10.01 -13.24
C CYS A 21 -6.73 8.99 -13.92
N SER A 22 -5.42 9.27 -13.91
CA SER A 22 -4.40 8.31 -14.40
C SER A 22 -3.85 7.47 -13.24
N ALA A 23 -4.28 6.20 -13.17
CA ALA A 23 -3.61 5.20 -12.34
C ALA A 23 -2.29 4.80 -13.02
N VAL A 24 -1.16 4.94 -12.33
CA VAL A 24 0.12 4.42 -12.81
C VAL A 24 0.33 3.03 -12.22
N SER A 25 0.23 2.01 -13.07
CA SER A 25 0.45 0.62 -12.68
C SER A 25 1.94 0.35 -12.44
N GLY A 26 2.39 0.48 -11.18
CA GLY A 26 3.64 -0.12 -10.71
C GLY A 26 3.42 -1.60 -10.43
N GLY A 27 4.23 -2.48 -11.02
CA GLY A 27 4.03 -3.93 -11.16
C GLY A 27 4.03 -4.77 -9.87
N ALA A 28 3.02 -4.59 -9.02
CA ALA A 28 2.55 -5.58 -8.06
C ALA A 28 1.01 -5.55 -8.09
N LEU A 29 0.35 -6.66 -7.75
CA LEU A 29 -1.11 -6.84 -7.81
C LEU A 29 -1.94 -5.85 -6.96
N SER A 30 -1.30 -4.87 -6.30
CA SER A 30 -1.93 -3.78 -5.58
C SER A 30 -1.78 -2.48 -6.37
N PRO A 31 -2.87 -1.78 -6.72
CA PRO A 31 -2.79 -0.54 -7.47
C PRO A 31 -2.05 0.51 -6.65
N TRP A 32 -1.05 1.13 -7.28
CA TRP A 32 -0.44 2.34 -6.77
C TRP A 32 -1.25 3.52 -7.27
N VAL A 33 -1.65 4.39 -6.35
CA VAL A 33 -2.42 5.60 -6.65
C VAL A 33 -1.65 6.78 -6.11
N THR A 34 -1.46 7.78 -6.95
CA THR A 34 -0.95 9.09 -6.54
C THR A 34 -2.14 10.00 -6.33
N LEU A 35 -2.21 10.62 -5.14
CA LEU A 35 -3.18 11.66 -4.84
C LEU A 35 -2.46 12.98 -4.93
N PRO A 36 -2.90 13.89 -5.81
CA PRO A 36 -1.92 14.82 -6.29
C PRO A 36 -2.20 16.26 -5.83
N ASP A 37 -3.36 16.50 -5.23
CA ASP A 37 -3.62 17.69 -4.43
C ASP A 37 -3.26 17.43 -2.96
N ASP A 38 -3.29 18.49 -2.16
CA ASP A 38 -2.95 18.46 -0.74
C ASP A 38 -4.12 18.03 0.15
N ARG A 39 -5.34 17.84 -0.40
CA ARG A 39 -6.55 17.66 0.39
C ARG A 39 -6.46 16.39 1.23
N PHE A 40 -6.08 15.28 0.61
CA PHE A 40 -5.89 14.02 1.35
C PHE A 40 -4.78 14.17 2.39
N SER A 41 -3.68 14.83 2.02
CA SER A 41 -2.55 15.03 2.94
C SER A 41 -2.95 15.86 4.16
N ARG A 42 -3.78 16.89 3.98
CA ARG A 42 -4.34 17.71 5.06
C ARG A 42 -5.34 16.94 5.91
N ASP A 43 -6.26 16.19 5.29
CA ASP A 43 -7.28 15.40 5.98
C ASP A 43 -6.66 14.25 6.82
N PHE A 44 -5.41 13.86 6.53
CA PHE A 44 -4.70 12.76 7.20
C PHE A 44 -3.32 13.14 7.76
N ASP A 45 -3.15 14.39 8.17
CA ASP A 45 -2.05 14.88 9.00
C ASP A 45 -0.63 14.73 8.38
N VAL A 46 -0.52 14.81 7.05
CA VAL A 46 0.73 14.69 6.27
C VAL A 46 0.92 15.82 5.23
N GLU A 47 0.36 17.01 5.48
CA GLU A 47 0.47 18.17 4.57
C GLU A 47 1.90 18.68 4.41
N GLU A 48 2.63 18.85 5.51
CA GLU A 48 3.95 19.51 5.52
C GLU A 48 5.11 18.53 5.66
N GLN A 49 4.85 17.29 6.08
CA GLN A 49 5.88 16.33 6.48
C GLN A 49 5.50 14.90 6.11
N PHE A 50 6.52 14.05 5.99
CA PHE A 50 6.34 12.63 5.76
C PHE A 50 5.62 11.96 6.94
N GLY A 51 4.65 11.12 6.62
CA GLY A 51 3.96 10.27 7.59
C GLY A 51 3.42 9.00 6.95
N ILE A 52 3.18 8.00 7.79
CA ILE A 52 2.66 6.70 7.38
C ILE A 52 1.24 6.58 7.93
N ASN A 53 0.26 6.53 7.01
CA ASN A 53 -1.12 6.23 7.33
C ASN A 53 -1.46 4.78 6.89
N VAL A 54 -2.08 4.02 7.79
CA VAL A 54 -2.60 2.68 7.51
C VAL A 54 -4.11 2.67 7.72
N PHE A 55 -4.82 2.13 6.73
CA PHE A 55 -6.27 2.06 6.73
C PHE A 55 -6.73 0.62 6.55
N VAL A 56 -7.87 0.29 7.17
CA VAL A 56 -8.66 -0.91 6.88
C VAL A 56 -9.99 -0.49 6.31
N ARG A 57 -10.44 -1.21 5.28
CA ARG A 57 -11.75 -1.03 4.66
C ARG A 57 -12.69 -2.15 5.11
N ASP A 58 -13.90 -1.77 5.49
CA ASP A 58 -15.02 -2.67 5.73
C ASP A 58 -16.26 -2.13 5.00
N GLY A 59 -16.69 -2.86 3.98
CA GLY A 59 -17.72 -2.40 3.03
C GLY A 59 -17.35 -1.07 2.38
N ASP A 60 -18.18 -0.05 2.61
CA ASP A 60 -18.00 1.31 2.09
C ASP A 60 -17.29 2.26 3.06
N ARG A 61 -16.83 1.76 4.21
CA ARG A 61 -16.16 2.55 5.24
C ARG A 61 -14.67 2.24 5.27
N ALA A 62 -13.87 3.26 5.53
CA ALA A 62 -12.44 3.13 5.78
C ALA A 62 -12.14 3.65 7.19
N TYR A 63 -11.29 2.92 7.91
CA TYR A 63 -10.87 3.23 9.28
C TYR A 63 -9.37 3.40 9.31
N ARG A 64 -8.89 4.51 9.88
CA ARG A 64 -7.45 4.72 10.12
C ARG A 64 -7.02 3.90 11.33
N THR A 65 -6.18 2.89 11.11
CA THR A 65 -5.73 1.97 12.18
C THR A 65 -4.38 2.36 12.75
N TYR A 66 -3.54 3.05 11.96
CA TYR A 66 -2.23 3.50 12.41
C TYR A 66 -1.85 4.81 11.73
N PHE A 67 -1.24 5.71 12.50
CA PHE A 67 -0.63 6.94 12.01
C PHE A 67 0.68 7.18 12.75
N MET A 68 1.72 7.56 12.01
CA MET A 68 3.03 7.89 12.56
C MET A 68 3.69 8.94 11.68
N ASN A 69 4.30 9.94 12.30
CA ASN A 69 5.08 10.99 11.65
C ASN A 69 6.33 11.36 12.48
N GLY A 70 7.11 12.33 12.00
CA GLY A 70 8.25 12.89 12.73
C GLY A 70 9.33 11.86 13.07
N ARG A 71 9.77 11.80 14.33
CA ARG A 71 10.81 10.84 14.75
C ARG A 71 10.35 9.38 14.67
N GLY A 72 9.05 9.12 14.73
CA GLY A 72 8.51 7.77 14.70
C GLY A 72 8.84 7.05 13.39
N VAL A 73 8.74 7.75 12.25
CA VAL A 73 8.93 7.13 10.93
C VAL A 73 10.36 6.61 10.70
N GLY A 74 11.35 7.17 11.40
CA GLY A 74 12.74 6.71 11.32
C GLY A 74 12.95 5.29 11.87
N ALA A 75 12.03 4.80 12.70
CA ALA A 75 12.06 3.42 13.20
C ALA A 75 11.52 2.41 12.18
N VAL A 76 10.79 2.88 11.15
CA VAL A 76 10.26 2.04 10.06
C VAL A 76 11.34 1.89 8.99
N GLY A 77 12.28 0.97 9.23
CA GLY A 77 13.39 0.70 8.31
C GLY A 77 13.15 -0.57 7.48
N PRO A 78 13.18 -1.77 8.09
CA PRO A 78 12.99 -3.01 7.36
C PRO A 78 11.53 -3.23 6.95
N THR A 79 11.31 -3.93 5.82
CA THR A 79 9.98 -4.37 5.36
C THR A 79 9.14 -5.02 6.46
N PHE A 80 9.77 -5.76 7.37
CA PHE A 80 9.10 -6.38 8.50
C PHE A 80 8.48 -5.40 9.47
N THR A 81 9.16 -4.30 9.79
CA THR A 81 8.58 -3.26 10.65
C THR A 81 7.38 -2.59 9.99
N LEU A 82 7.40 -2.44 8.66
CA LEU A 82 6.24 -1.93 7.93
C LEU A 82 5.06 -2.92 7.96
N LEU A 83 5.31 -4.23 7.80
CA LEU A 83 4.28 -5.26 7.86
C LEU A 83 3.61 -5.34 9.24
N ASP A 84 4.38 -5.17 10.31
CA ASP A 84 3.88 -5.19 11.68
C ASP A 84 2.90 -4.04 11.98
N LEU A 85 3.04 -2.91 11.27
CA LEU A 85 2.09 -1.79 11.36
C LEU A 85 0.78 -2.05 10.64
N THR A 86 0.72 -3.06 9.76
CA THR A 86 -0.48 -3.37 8.99
C THR A 86 -1.40 -4.33 9.73
N PRO A 87 -2.73 -4.20 9.59
CA PRO A 87 -3.67 -5.12 10.25
C PRO A 87 -3.67 -6.57 9.76
N LEU A 88 -2.91 -6.89 8.70
CA LEU A 88 -2.64 -8.26 8.29
C LEU A 88 -1.36 -8.83 8.92
N GLY A 89 -0.51 -7.97 9.51
CA GLY A 89 0.76 -8.38 10.10
C GLY A 89 1.67 -9.08 9.08
N ARG A 90 2.44 -10.03 9.58
CA ARG A 90 3.37 -10.84 8.75
C ARG A 90 2.73 -12.14 8.27
N GLN A 91 1.55 -12.48 8.78
CA GLN A 91 0.82 -13.71 8.47
C GLN A 91 1.63 -14.97 8.80
N GLU A 92 2.36 -14.93 9.93
CA GLU A 92 3.18 -16.05 10.39
C GLU A 92 2.50 -16.77 11.55
N VAL A 93 2.69 -18.08 11.67
CA VAL A 93 2.02 -18.94 12.68
C VAL A 93 2.28 -18.55 14.14
N TRP A 94 3.32 -17.77 14.43
CA TRP A 94 3.56 -17.25 15.79
C TRP A 94 2.66 -16.05 16.13
N GLN A 95 2.02 -15.42 15.14
CA GLN A 95 1.10 -14.31 15.38
C GLN A 95 -0.23 -14.86 15.90
N ASP A 96 -0.65 -14.38 17.07
CA ASP A 96 -1.96 -14.69 17.61
C ASP A 96 -3.03 -13.87 16.87
N VAL A 97 -3.80 -14.51 16.02
CA VAL A 97 -4.82 -13.88 15.17
C VAL A 97 -6.12 -14.68 15.20
N SER A 98 -7.24 -13.99 15.00
CA SER A 98 -8.55 -14.63 14.92
C SER A 98 -8.62 -15.68 13.81
N PRO A 99 -9.39 -16.78 13.98
CA PRO A 99 -9.58 -17.80 12.95
C PRO A 99 -10.03 -17.22 11.60
N GLY A 100 -9.58 -17.82 10.50
CA GLY A 100 -9.93 -17.41 9.12
C GLY A 100 -8.95 -16.43 8.48
N ARG A 101 -7.89 -16.02 9.18
CA ARG A 101 -6.77 -15.27 8.60
C ARG A 101 -5.75 -16.24 7.97
N PRO A 102 -5.23 -15.98 6.76
CA PRO A 102 -4.12 -16.77 6.21
C PRO A 102 -2.89 -16.69 7.13
N GLN A 103 -2.30 -17.83 7.44
CA GLN A 103 -1.03 -17.93 8.16
C GLN A 103 -0.13 -19.00 7.53
N GLY A 104 1.18 -18.76 7.55
CA GLY A 104 2.20 -19.67 7.05
C GLY A 104 3.40 -19.79 7.98
N ALA A 105 4.31 -20.71 7.65
CA ALA A 105 5.56 -20.85 8.37
C ALA A 105 6.40 -19.55 8.28
N PRO A 106 7.12 -19.17 9.34
CA PRO A 106 7.89 -17.94 9.32
C PRO A 106 8.92 -17.97 8.19
N HIS A 107 9.15 -16.83 7.56
CA HIS A 107 10.24 -16.66 6.59
C HIS A 107 10.12 -17.46 5.29
N THR A 108 8.90 -17.84 4.90
CA THR A 108 8.68 -18.72 3.73
C THR A 108 8.01 -18.04 2.52
N TRP A 109 7.30 -16.93 2.72
CA TRP A 109 6.50 -16.32 1.65
C TRP A 109 7.28 -15.34 0.77
N TRP A 110 8.40 -14.79 1.25
CA TRP A 110 9.25 -13.93 0.44
C TRP A 110 10.14 -14.74 -0.48
N ARG A 111 10.37 -14.23 -1.68
CA ARG A 111 11.32 -14.80 -2.64
C ARG A 111 12.32 -13.73 -3.03
N LEU A 112 13.49 -14.17 -3.45
CA LEU A 112 14.42 -13.28 -4.14
C LEU A 112 13.73 -12.74 -5.40
N HIS A 113 14.07 -11.50 -5.75
CA HIS A 113 13.42 -10.77 -6.84
C HIS A 113 13.48 -11.52 -8.20
N ASP A 114 14.53 -12.30 -8.40
CA ASP A 114 14.79 -13.16 -9.57
C ASP A 114 14.12 -14.55 -9.50
N HIS A 115 13.57 -14.93 -8.34
CA HIS A 115 12.90 -16.22 -8.12
C HIS A 115 11.36 -16.15 -8.28
N TYR A 116 10.85 -14.99 -8.68
CA TYR A 116 9.54 -14.89 -9.29
C TYR A 116 9.74 -15.31 -10.75
N GLY A 117 9.22 -16.48 -11.16
CA GLY A 117 9.32 -16.96 -12.55
C GLY A 117 8.86 -15.87 -13.53
N SER A 118 9.17 -15.99 -14.83
CA SER A 118 8.82 -14.96 -15.82
C SER A 118 7.31 -14.67 -15.80
N ALA A 119 6.90 -13.70 -14.99
CA ALA A 119 5.61 -13.06 -15.11
C ALA A 119 5.54 -12.64 -16.58
N SER A 120 4.54 -13.14 -17.30
CA SER A 120 4.28 -12.79 -18.70
C SER A 120 4.44 -11.29 -18.84
N ASN A 121 5.58 -10.84 -19.34
CA ASN A 121 5.98 -9.45 -19.27
C ASN A 121 5.04 -8.66 -20.18
N PRO A 122 4.11 -7.84 -19.63
CA PRO A 122 3.13 -7.15 -20.46
C PRO A 122 3.76 -5.99 -21.25
N TRP A 123 5.07 -5.75 -21.07
CA TRP A 123 5.80 -4.62 -21.64
C TRP A 123 6.83 -5.00 -22.71
N LEU A 124 6.92 -6.28 -23.12
CA LEU A 124 7.67 -6.63 -24.33
C LEU A 124 6.76 -6.44 -25.55
N PRO A 125 7.17 -5.69 -26.60
CA PRO A 125 6.44 -5.67 -27.84
C PRO A 125 6.45 -7.08 -28.44
N ILE A 126 5.28 -7.54 -28.90
CA ILE A 126 5.17 -8.78 -29.68
C ILE A 126 5.97 -8.55 -30.96
N SER A 127 7.16 -9.15 -31.05
CA SER A 127 7.89 -9.19 -32.31
C SER A 127 7.13 -10.10 -33.27
N SER A 128 6.78 -9.54 -34.43
CA SER A 128 6.16 -10.20 -35.58
C SER A 128 6.90 -11.44 -36.05
#